data_AF-A0AA88RIH9-F1
#
_entry.id   AF-A0AA88RIH9-F1
#
_cell.length_a   1.000
_cell.length_b   1.000
_cell.length_c   1.000
_cell.angle_alpha   90.00
_cell.angle_beta   90.00
_cell.angle_gamma   90.00
#
_symmetry.space_group_name_H-M   'P 1'
#
loop_
_entity.id
_entity.type
_entity.pdbx_description
1 polymer ?
#
loop_
_entity_poly.entity_id
_entity_poly.type
_entity_poly.pdbx_seq_one_letter_code
_entity_poly.pdbx_strand_id
1 'polypeptide(L)' 'MDVDFWCLVPGKFLKSPAQGASTTCYVALSPKIEGVSGSYFADCNESRCSSLANDESEALQLWNQSRAL' A
#
# COMPACT_ATOMS: atom_id res chain seq x y z
N MET A 1 -15.66 2.09 -18.60
CA MET A 1 -15.12 2.84 -19.75
C MET A 1 -15.50 4.28 -19.43
N ASP A 2 -14.63 5.16 -18.96
CA ASP A 2 -13.22 5.35 -19.30
C ASP A 2 -12.43 5.72 -18.02
N VAL A 3 -11.54 4.84 -17.58
CA VAL A 3 -10.49 5.21 -16.59
C VAL A 3 -9.43 6.12 -17.24
N ASP A 4 -9.60 6.39 -18.52
CA ASP A 4 -8.70 7.10 -19.43
C ASP A 4 -8.90 8.62 -19.38
N PHE A 5 -10.04 9.09 -18.84
CA PHE A 5 -10.40 10.52 -18.87
C PHE A 5 -9.49 11.41 -18.00
N TRP A 6 -8.84 10.83 -16.97
CA TRP A 6 -7.91 11.55 -16.08
C TRP A 6 -6.44 11.45 -16.51
N CYS A 7 -6.12 10.60 -17.50
CA CYS A 7 -4.74 10.42 -17.98
C CYS A 7 -4.33 11.50 -19.01
N LEU A 8 -5.27 12.30 -19.50
CA LEU A 8 -5.05 13.25 -20.60
C LEU A 8 -4.65 14.68 -20.16
N VAL A 9 -4.34 14.89 -18.87
CA VAL A 9 -3.78 16.18 -18.42
C VAL A 9 -2.27 16.18 -18.71
N PRO A 10 -1.77 17.01 -19.64
CA PRO A 10 -0.35 17.04 -19.97
C PRO A 10 0.41 17.58 -18.76
N GLY A 11 1.25 16.72 -18.15
CA GLY A 11 2.06 17.05 -16.96
C GLY A 11 1.83 16.18 -15.71
N LYS A 12 1.07 15.08 -15.79
CA LYS A 12 0.82 14.22 -14.63
C LYS A 12 1.43 12.82 -14.76
N PHE A 13 2.50 12.59 -14.00
CA PHE A 13 3.16 11.31 -13.71
C PHE A 13 2.28 10.38 -12.84
N LEU A 14 1.06 10.04 -13.29
CA LEU A 14 0.14 9.21 -12.52
C LEU A 14 0.18 7.76 -12.98
N LYS A 15 0.16 6.82 -12.02
CA LYS A 15 0.05 5.38 -12.30
C LYS A 15 -1.34 5.08 -12.88
N SER A 16 -1.41 4.14 -13.83
CA SER A 16 -2.69 3.61 -14.28
C SER A 16 -3.39 2.82 -13.15
N PRO A 17 -4.72 2.60 -13.20
CA PRO A 17 -5.41 1.80 -12.18
C PRO A 17 -4.79 0.39 -12.02
N ALA A 18 -4.41 -0.25 -13.14
CA ALA A 18 -3.73 -1.54 -13.11
C ALA A 18 -2.36 -1.47 -12.42
N GLN A 19 -1.58 -0.43 -12.68
CA GLN A 19 -0.29 -0.21 -12.00
C GLN A 19 -0.48 0.09 -10.51
N GLY A 20 -1.52 0.85 -10.15
CA GLY A 20 -1.85 1.16 -8.75
C GLY A 20 -2.29 -0.07 -7.95
N ALA A 21 -3.07 -0.97 -8.56
CA ALA A 21 -3.54 -2.19 -7.91
C ALA A 21 -2.47 -3.31 -7.85
N SER A 22 -1.39 -3.19 -8.62
CA SER A 22 -0.39 -4.26 -8.80
C SER A 22 0.14 -4.84 -7.49
N THR A 23 0.56 -3.99 -6.55
CA THR A 23 1.17 -4.43 -5.28
C THR A 23 0.14 -5.12 -4.40
N THR A 24 -1.09 -4.61 -4.33
CA THR A 24 -2.17 -5.26 -3.57
C THR A 24 -2.51 -6.63 -4.15
N CYS A 25 -2.62 -6.75 -5.47
CA CYS A 25 -2.87 -8.03 -6.14
C CYS A 25 -1.70 -9.01 -5.93
N TYR A 26 -0.46 -8.53 -5.96
CA TYR A 26 0.72 -9.33 -5.67
C TYR A 26 0.67 -9.87 -4.23
N VAL A 27 0.40 -9.00 -3.25
CA VAL A 27 0.38 -9.39 -1.83
C VAL A 27 -0.78 -10.36 -1.52
N ALA A 28 -1.92 -10.19 -2.17
CA ALA A 28 -3.10 -11.03 -1.92
C ALA A 28 -3.05 -12.41 -2.60
N LEU A 29 -2.35 -12.55 -3.74
CA LEU A 29 -2.51 -13.72 -4.62
C LEU A 29 -1.21 -14.48 -4.89
N SER A 30 -0.04 -13.90 -4.63
CA SER A 30 1.24 -14.49 -5.02
C SER A 30 1.63 -15.65 -4.08
N PRO A 31 1.84 -16.88 -4.60
CA PRO A 31 2.33 -18.00 -3.79
C PRO A 31 3.73 -17.77 -3.21
N LYS A 32 4.50 -16.82 -3.77
CA LYS A 32 5.88 -16.55 -3.35
C LYS A 32 6.00 -15.96 -1.96
N ILE A 33 4.92 -15.42 -1.42
CA ILE A 33 4.86 -14.74 -0.12
C ILE A 33 3.84 -15.42 0.81
N GLU A 34 3.42 -16.64 0.46
CA GLU A 34 2.52 -17.40 1.30
C GLU A 34 3.17 -17.62 2.68
N GLY A 35 2.44 -17.28 3.74
CA GLY A 35 2.93 -17.34 5.12
C GLY A 35 3.75 -16.13 5.59
N VAL A 36 4.01 -15.14 4.74
CA VAL A 36 4.68 -13.89 5.16
C VAL A 36 3.65 -12.95 5.81
N SER A 37 3.96 -12.46 7.02
CA SER A 37 3.12 -11.51 7.76
C SER A 37 3.96 -10.42 8.41
N GLY A 38 3.42 -9.21 8.53
CA GLY A 38 4.09 -8.08 9.19
C GLY A 38 5.07 -7.30 8.29
N SER A 39 5.27 -7.73 7.05
CA SER A 39 6.11 -7.04 6.07
C SER A 39 5.34 -5.97 5.29
N TYR A 40 6.05 -4.92 4.88
CA TYR A 40 5.54 -3.86 4.01
C TYR A 40 6.04 -4.04 2.58
N PHE A 41 5.16 -3.81 1.61
CA PHE A 41 5.45 -3.98 0.19
C PHE A 41 5.21 -2.69 -0.58
N ALA A 42 6.15 -2.36 -1.47
CA ALA A 42 6.06 -1.27 -2.43
C ALA A 42 6.54 -1.75 -3.81
N ASP A 43 5.79 -1.41 -4.87
CA ASP A 43 6.08 -1.83 -6.24
C ASP A 43 6.35 -3.35 -6.35
N CYS A 44 5.49 -4.15 -5.70
CA CYS A 44 5.55 -5.62 -5.62
C CYS A 44 6.81 -6.21 -4.95
N ASN A 45 7.59 -5.40 -4.23
CA ASN A 45 8.77 -5.85 -3.49
C ASN A 45 8.65 -5.50 -2.01
N GLU A 46 9.28 -6.31 -1.15
CA GLU A 46 9.39 -5.95 0.27
C GLU A 46 10.23 -4.68 0.41
N SER A 47 9.74 -3.75 1.22
CA SER A 47 10.33 -2.42 1.38
C SER A 47 10.30 -1.98 2.83
N ARG A 48 11.09 -0.95 3.16
CA ARG A 48 11.14 -0.41 4.52
C ARG A 48 10.03 0.59 4.75
N CYS A 49 9.30 0.40 5.84
CA CYS A 49 8.43 1.41 6.41
C CYS A 49 9.21 2.63 6.90
N SER A 50 8.50 3.75 7.08
CA SER A 50 9.04 4.90 7.81
C SER A 50 9.31 4.54 9.28
N SER A 51 10.18 5.30 9.95
CA SER A 51 10.48 5.06 11.37
C SER A 51 9.23 5.13 12.24
N LEU A 52 8.33 6.08 11.95
CA LEU A 52 7.07 6.25 12.68
C LEU A 52 6.12 5.05 12.50
N ALA A 53 6.08 4.47 11.30
CA ALA A 53 5.26 3.28 11.04
C ALA A 53 5.80 2.02 11.74
N ASN A 54 7.06 2.02 12.20
CA ASN A 54 7.64 0.95 13.00
C ASN A 54 7.64 1.27 14.52
N ASP A 55 7.07 2.41 14.95
CA ASP A 55 7.01 2.79 16.35
C ASP A 55 5.80 2.13 17.04
N GLU A 56 6.07 1.22 17.96
CA GLU A 56 5.05 0.46 18.68
C GLU A 56 4.22 1.34 19.64
N SER A 57 4.83 2.37 20.24
CA SER A 57 4.12 3.29 21.13
C SER A 57 3.09 4.10 20.35
N GLU A 58 3.48 4.61 19.18
CA GLU A 58 2.58 5.35 18.29
C GLU A 58 1.47 4.44 17.75
N ALA A 59 1.78 3.19 17.38
CA ALA A 59 0.79 2.21 16.94
C ALA A 59 -0.25 1.91 18.04
N LEU A 60 0.19 1.73 19.30
CA LEU A 60 -0.70 1.50 20.44
C LEU A 60 -1.57 2.73 20.76
N GLN A 61 -0.99 3.93 20.71
CA GLN A 61 -1.72 5.17 20.90
C GLN A 61 -2.82 5.34 19.84
N LEU A 62 -2.48 5.14 18.58
CA LEU A 62 -3.43 5.22 17.46
C LEU A 62 -4.56 4.19 17.63
N TRP A 63 -4.22 2.94 17.96
CA TRP A 63 -5.21 1.88 18.21
C TRP A 63 -6.20 2.25 19.32
N ASN A 64 -5.69 2.77 20.44
CA ASN A 64 -6.52 3.19 21.58
C ASN A 64 -7.46 4.35 21.23
N GLN A 65 -7.02 5.27 20.37
CA GLN A 65 -7.88 6.36 19.88
C GLN A 65 -8.94 5.85 18.91
N SER A 66 -8.57 5.01 17.93
CA SER A 66 -9.51 4.52 16.91
C SER A 66 -10.59 3.61 17.49
N ARG A 67 -10.30 2.82 18.52
CA ARG A 67 -11.27 1.92 19.15
C ARG A 67 -12.22 2.61 20.15
N ALA A 68 -11.90 3.84 20.53
CA ALA A 68 -12.71 4.64 21.47
C ALA A 68 -13.77 5.49 20.75
N LEU A 69 -13.73 5.54 19.40
CA LEU A 69 -14.77 6.07 18.53
C LEU A 69 -15.86 5.02 18.28
#